data_AF-A0A3C0I5Z4-F1
#
_entry.id   AF-A0A3C0I5Z4-F1
#
_cell.length_a   1.000
_cell.length_b   1.000
_cell.length_c   1.000
_cell.angle_alpha   90.00
_cell.angle_beta   90.00
_cell.angle_gamma   90.00
#
_symmetry.space_group_name_H-M   'P 1'
#
loop_
_entity.id
_entity.type
_entity.pdbx_description
1 polymer ?
#
loop_
_entity_poly.entity_id
_entity_poly.type
_entity_poly.pdbx_seq_one_letter_code
_entity_poly.pdbx_strand_id
1 'polypeptide(L)'
;MSHSKTRTEEIRRFILEQVETNPANIVNQTEQTYDITRQTVNKHIRYLINNNLLEAHGTTRNRHYLLKVLTEKSIDLLITNGLEEDRVWREEFSSLIKGLHDNAFEIGYYGFTEMLNNAIDHSSGSQVTITFKQTAVTTTITMLDNGEGIFRKIQKAYHLEDERQAILELSKGKLTTDPDNHTGQGIFFTSRMFDDFMIYSNGVFFSHNLHPSEEWITAGNRIESGTMIMMKLFNNTKRTDKEVFDQFASEDEDYQFSKTIVPVRLARYGDEQLVSRSQAKRLMARMDCFQVVLLDFNAVETIGQAFADQIFRVFTRHHPDIKIVHINTNEAVMRMIKRAL
;
A
#
# COMPACT_ATOMS: atom_id res chain seq x y z
N MET A 1 -14.13 33.56 -21.69
CA MET A 1 -12.67 33.27 -21.60
C MET A 1 -12.29 32.36 -20.42
N SER A 2 -13.02 32.30 -19.30
CA SER A 2 -12.65 31.40 -18.18
C SER A 2 -12.88 29.91 -18.46
N HIS A 3 -14.01 29.53 -19.08
CA HIS A 3 -14.35 28.12 -19.37
C HIS A 3 -13.33 27.38 -20.25
N SER A 4 -12.68 28.07 -21.20
CA SER A 4 -11.71 27.46 -22.12
C SER A 4 -10.35 27.20 -21.45
N LYS A 5 -9.96 28.01 -20.45
CA LYS A 5 -8.76 27.76 -19.64
C LYS A 5 -8.96 26.56 -18.73
N THR A 6 -10.12 26.45 -18.08
CA THR A 6 -10.44 25.31 -17.20
C THR A 6 -10.39 23.98 -17.96
N ARG A 7 -11.02 23.90 -19.15
CA ARG A 7 -10.99 22.69 -19.97
C ARG A 7 -9.57 22.29 -20.44
N THR A 8 -8.71 23.27 -20.73
CA THR A 8 -7.33 23.02 -21.16
C THR A 8 -6.49 22.40 -20.04
N GLU A 9 -6.63 22.93 -18.81
CA GLU A 9 -5.93 22.40 -17.64
C GLU A 9 -6.48 21.02 -17.23
N GLU A 10 -7.79 20.80 -17.35
CA GLU A 10 -8.40 19.48 -17.12
C GLU A 10 -7.83 18.41 -18.05
N ILE A 11 -7.74 18.69 -19.37
CA ILE A 11 -7.15 17.75 -20.34
C ILE A 11 -5.69 17.43 -19.99
N ARG A 12 -4.91 18.44 -19.63
CA ARG A 12 -3.50 18.28 -19.26
C ARG A 12 -3.33 17.45 -18.00
N ARG A 13 -4.13 17.74 -16.97
CA ARG A 13 -4.17 16.97 -15.73
C ARG A 13 -4.54 15.52 -16.00
N PHE A 14 -5.58 15.28 -16.81
CA PHE A 14 -5.96 13.93 -17.21
C PHE A 14 -4.82 13.17 -17.90
N ILE A 15 -4.13 13.82 -18.87
CA ILE A 15 -2.97 13.19 -19.53
C ILE A 15 -1.93 12.78 -18.50
N LEU A 16 -1.57 13.69 -17.59
CA LEU A 16 -0.56 13.44 -16.56
C LEU A 16 -0.97 12.31 -15.60
N GLU A 17 -2.24 12.28 -15.16
CA GLU A 17 -2.76 11.27 -14.23
C GLU A 17 -2.90 9.89 -14.86
N GLN A 18 -3.14 9.80 -16.17
CA GLN A 18 -3.40 8.54 -16.86
C GLN A 18 -2.18 7.95 -17.56
N VAL A 19 -1.12 8.74 -17.80
CA VAL A 19 0.03 8.30 -18.61
C VAL A 19 0.77 7.10 -18.02
N GLU A 20 0.87 6.97 -16.70
CA GLU A 20 1.57 5.82 -16.08
C GLU A 20 0.87 4.49 -16.39
N THR A 21 -0.47 4.47 -16.39
CA THR A 21 -1.25 3.27 -16.67
C THR A 21 -1.35 2.94 -18.16
N ASN A 22 -1.23 3.95 -19.03
CA ASN A 22 -1.45 3.81 -20.48
C ASN A 22 -0.38 4.55 -21.31
N PRO A 23 0.92 4.29 -21.11
CA PRO A 23 2.01 5.14 -21.63
C PRO A 23 2.05 5.19 -23.17
N ALA A 24 1.67 4.09 -23.85
CA ALA A 24 1.62 4.02 -25.32
C ALA A 24 0.27 4.48 -25.90
N ASN A 25 -0.82 4.45 -25.11
CA ASN A 25 -2.18 4.67 -25.60
C ASN A 25 -2.82 5.98 -25.10
N ILE A 26 -2.11 6.76 -24.29
CA ILE A 26 -2.61 7.99 -23.66
C ILE A 26 -3.21 8.99 -24.66
N VAL A 27 -2.66 9.04 -25.89
CA VAL A 27 -3.16 9.92 -26.95
C VAL A 27 -4.59 9.53 -27.33
N ASN A 28 -4.82 8.26 -27.69
CA ASN A 28 -6.13 7.78 -28.11
C ASN A 28 -7.15 7.85 -26.97
N GLN A 29 -6.73 7.51 -25.75
CA GLN A 29 -7.59 7.59 -24.56
C GLN A 29 -8.07 9.02 -24.32
N THR A 30 -7.18 10.01 -24.47
CA THR A 30 -7.52 11.43 -24.32
C THR A 30 -8.45 11.91 -25.44
N GLU A 31 -8.24 11.47 -26.69
CA GLU A 31 -9.12 11.78 -27.83
C GLU A 31 -10.56 11.33 -27.54
N GLN A 32 -10.74 10.08 -27.10
CA GLN A 32 -12.04 9.50 -26.81
C GLN A 32 -12.71 10.15 -25.60
N THR A 33 -11.95 10.44 -24.54
CA THR A 33 -12.49 10.99 -23.28
C THR A 33 -13.01 12.41 -23.45
N TYR A 34 -12.32 13.23 -24.24
CA TYR A 34 -12.63 14.66 -24.38
C TYR A 34 -13.30 15.05 -25.69
N ASP A 35 -13.52 14.08 -26.59
CA ASP A 35 -14.05 14.26 -27.95
C ASP A 35 -13.27 15.35 -28.71
N ILE A 36 -11.95 15.13 -28.83
CA ILE A 36 -11.03 16.06 -29.49
C ILE A 36 -10.11 15.32 -30.47
N THR A 37 -9.66 16.04 -31.49
CA THR A 37 -8.76 15.45 -32.50
C THR A 37 -7.40 15.07 -31.91
N ARG A 38 -6.77 14.04 -32.50
CA ARG A 38 -5.36 13.67 -32.26
C ARG A 38 -4.39 14.84 -32.33
N GLN A 39 -4.61 15.76 -33.26
CA GLN A 39 -3.76 16.94 -33.41
C GLN A 39 -3.87 17.86 -32.19
N THR A 40 -5.06 18.02 -31.62
CA THR A 40 -5.29 18.77 -30.39
C THR A 40 -4.60 18.11 -29.21
N VAL A 41 -4.77 16.80 -29.01
CA VAL A 41 -4.10 16.07 -27.92
C VAL A 41 -2.57 16.20 -28.02
N ASN A 42 -2.01 16.05 -29.22
CA ASN A 42 -0.58 16.22 -29.44
C ASN A 42 -0.07 17.63 -29.11
N LYS A 43 -0.90 18.68 -29.23
CA LYS A 43 -0.54 20.03 -28.74
C LYS A 43 -0.43 20.06 -27.22
N HIS A 44 -1.35 19.43 -26.49
CA HIS A 44 -1.26 19.32 -25.03
C HIS A 44 -0.02 18.50 -24.61
N ILE A 45 0.26 17.37 -25.26
CA ILE A 45 1.47 16.58 -24.97
C ILE A 45 2.74 17.38 -25.24
N ARG A 46 2.85 18.07 -26.39
CA ARG A 46 4.00 18.93 -26.67
C ARG A 46 4.17 20.02 -25.62
N TYR A 47 3.06 20.62 -25.17
CA TYR A 47 3.11 21.58 -24.08
C TYR A 47 3.67 20.94 -22.80
N LEU A 48 3.18 19.77 -22.39
CA LEU A 48 3.66 19.08 -21.19
C LEU A 48 5.14 18.69 -21.28
N ILE A 49 5.60 18.23 -22.45
CA ILE A 49 7.03 17.94 -22.70
C ILE A 49 7.88 19.22 -22.63
N ASN A 50 7.45 20.29 -23.29
CA ASN A 50 8.17 21.57 -23.30
C ASN A 50 8.24 22.21 -21.90
N ASN A 51 7.29 21.90 -21.02
CA ASN A 51 7.29 22.33 -19.61
C ASN A 51 7.94 21.30 -18.67
N ASN A 52 8.66 20.29 -19.19
CA ASN A 52 9.36 19.27 -18.41
C ASN A 52 8.44 18.44 -17.48
N LEU A 53 7.17 18.24 -17.83
CA LEU A 53 6.24 17.40 -17.04
C LEU A 53 6.13 15.97 -17.61
N LEU A 54 6.45 15.78 -18.89
CA LEU A 54 6.46 14.50 -19.59
C LEU A 54 7.76 14.30 -20.36
N GLU A 55 8.15 13.03 -20.52
CA GLU A 55 9.19 12.59 -21.42
C GLU A 55 8.60 11.67 -22.49
N ALA A 56 9.19 11.70 -23.69
CA ALA A 56 8.76 10.86 -24.80
C ALA A 56 9.88 9.90 -25.16
N HIS A 57 9.56 8.60 -25.19
CA HIS A 57 10.49 7.53 -25.50
C HIS A 57 10.02 6.76 -26.73
N GLY A 58 10.95 6.10 -27.42
CA GLY A 58 10.69 5.39 -28.67
C GLY A 58 10.42 6.30 -29.87
N THR A 59 10.32 5.68 -31.05
CA THR A 59 10.05 6.38 -32.32
C THR A 59 8.74 5.89 -32.93
N THR A 60 8.06 6.79 -33.63
CA THR A 60 6.83 6.53 -34.42
C THR A 60 5.84 5.57 -33.75
N ARG A 61 5.85 4.28 -34.10
CA ARG A 61 4.89 3.27 -33.65
C ARG A 61 5.14 2.77 -32.23
N ASN A 62 6.37 2.87 -31.74
CA ASN A 62 6.76 2.47 -30.38
C ASN A 62 6.83 3.67 -29.43
N ARG A 63 6.27 4.82 -29.84
CA ARG A 63 6.30 6.04 -29.05
C ARG A 63 5.40 5.88 -27.83
N HIS A 64 5.98 6.11 -26.67
CA HIS A 64 5.28 6.12 -25.39
C HIS A 64 5.76 7.31 -24.55
N TYR A 65 4.96 7.68 -23.56
CA TYR A 65 5.21 8.82 -22.72
C TYR A 65 5.32 8.38 -21.26
N LEU A 66 6.19 9.04 -20.50
CA LEU A 66 6.39 8.80 -19.07
C LEU A 66 6.35 10.14 -18.34
N LEU A 67 5.96 10.12 -17.07
CA LEU A 67 6.10 11.28 -16.20
C LEU A 67 7.58 11.59 -16.01
N LYS A 68 7.93 12.87 -16.12
CA LYS A 68 9.29 13.31 -15.82
C LYS A 68 9.50 13.36 -14.30
N VAL A 69 10.63 12.84 -13.84
CA VAL A 69 11.08 13.06 -12.46
C VAL A 69 11.56 14.51 -12.34
N LEU A 70 10.84 15.29 -11.55
CA LEU A 70 11.11 16.72 -11.31
C LEU A 70 12.12 16.92 -10.18
N THR A 71 12.12 16.01 -9.21
CA THR A 71 13.02 16.05 -8.05
C THR A 71 13.35 14.62 -7.67
N GLU A 72 14.63 14.35 -7.48
CA GLU A 72 15.15 13.08 -6.99
C GLU A 72 16.21 13.37 -5.93
N LYS A 73 16.12 12.67 -4.80
CA LYS A 73 17.12 12.73 -3.74
C LYS A 73 17.33 11.32 -3.20
N SER A 74 18.58 10.91 -3.06
CA SER A 74 18.93 9.64 -2.43
C SER A 74 19.96 9.90 -1.35
N ILE A 75 19.73 9.35 -0.16
CA ILE A 75 20.66 9.41 0.97
C ILE A 75 20.86 8.02 1.54
N ASP A 76 22.05 7.80 2.08
CA ASP A 76 22.41 6.60 2.82
C ASP A 76 22.65 6.98 4.28
N LEU A 77 21.99 6.26 5.19
CA LEU A 77 22.07 6.51 6.63
C LEU A 77 22.56 5.26 7.35
N LEU A 78 23.45 5.44 8.32
CA LEU A 78 23.82 4.40 9.25
C LEU A 78 22.75 4.28 10.34
N ILE A 79 22.27 3.07 10.58
CA ILE A 79 21.35 2.77 11.67
C ILE A 79 22.18 2.74 12.96
N THR A 80 21.98 3.76 13.80
CA THR A 80 22.66 3.93 15.09
C THR A 80 21.63 4.28 16.15
N ASN A 81 21.95 4.06 17.43
CA ASN A 81 21.02 4.32 18.55
C ASN A 81 20.59 5.79 18.70
N GLY A 82 21.17 6.74 17.96
CA GLY A 82 20.80 8.16 17.98
C GLY A 82 20.23 8.67 16.66
N LEU A 83 19.92 7.79 15.72
CA LEU A 83 19.22 8.16 14.50
C LEU A 83 17.75 8.41 14.84
N GLU A 84 17.28 9.64 14.58
CA GLU A 84 15.89 10.05 14.85
C GLU A 84 15.19 10.34 13.52
N GLU A 85 14.10 9.62 13.25
CA GLU A 85 13.33 9.70 12.02
C GLU A 85 12.75 11.08 11.75
N ASP A 86 12.22 11.76 12.78
CA ASP A 86 11.69 13.12 12.68
C ASP A 86 12.79 14.12 12.26
N ARG A 87 13.99 13.96 12.80
CA ARG A 87 15.13 14.80 12.47
C ARG A 87 15.53 14.62 11.01
N VAL A 88 15.63 13.37 10.55
CA VAL A 88 15.94 13.06 9.15
C VAL A 88 14.89 13.66 8.23
N TRP A 89 13.60 13.51 8.54
CA TRP A 89 12.54 14.13 7.74
C TRP A 89 12.70 15.64 7.63
N ARG A 90 12.86 16.31 8.78
CA ARG A 90 12.96 17.77 8.86
C ARG A 90 14.15 18.30 8.06
N GLU A 91 15.32 17.69 8.24
CA GLU A 91 16.59 18.15 7.63
C GLU A 91 16.66 17.79 6.14
N GLU A 92 16.19 16.60 5.74
CA GLU A 92 16.48 16.06 4.41
C GLU A 92 15.31 16.15 3.42
N PHE A 93 14.05 16.05 3.88
CA PHE A 93 12.90 15.81 2.98
C PHE A 93 11.76 16.83 3.12
N SER A 94 11.59 17.49 4.28
CA SER A 94 10.48 18.39 4.55
C SER A 94 10.35 19.51 3.50
N SER A 95 11.48 20.06 3.03
CA SER A 95 11.53 21.11 2.02
C SER A 95 11.10 20.63 0.61
N LEU A 96 11.24 19.33 0.32
CA LEU A 96 10.87 18.74 -0.98
C LEU A 96 9.37 18.54 -1.13
N ILE A 97 8.65 18.45 0.00
CA ILE A 97 7.20 18.22 0.04
C ILE A 97 6.41 19.50 0.38
N LYS A 98 7.06 20.54 0.92
CA LYS A 98 6.41 21.79 1.36
C LYS A 98 5.55 22.51 0.29
N GLY A 99 5.74 22.21 -0.99
CA GLY A 99 4.93 22.76 -2.10
C GLY A 99 3.69 21.94 -2.47
N LEU A 100 3.48 20.79 -1.83
CA LEU A 100 2.32 19.93 -2.04
C LEU A 100 1.13 20.36 -1.17
N HIS A 101 -0.03 19.74 -1.42
CA HIS A 101 -1.20 19.93 -0.56
C HIS A 101 -0.91 19.49 0.88
N ASP A 102 -1.47 20.16 1.89
CA ASP A 102 -1.20 19.88 3.31
C ASP A 102 -1.37 18.40 3.67
N ASN A 103 -2.47 17.79 3.20
CA ASN A 103 -2.72 16.35 3.38
C ASN A 103 -1.59 15.45 2.82
N ALA A 104 -1.00 15.83 1.69
CA ALA A 104 0.11 15.07 1.10
C ALA A 104 1.37 15.18 1.97
N PHE A 105 1.57 16.35 2.59
CA PHE A 105 2.64 16.56 3.55
C PHE A 105 2.44 15.73 4.82
N GLU A 106 1.25 15.75 5.40
CA GLU A 106 0.93 15.01 6.64
C GLU A 106 1.05 13.49 6.45
N ILE A 107 0.45 12.94 5.39
CA ILE A 107 0.57 11.51 5.05
C ILE A 107 2.03 11.14 4.75
N GLY A 108 2.74 12.00 4.01
CA GLY A 108 4.16 11.81 3.70
C GLY A 108 5.02 11.75 4.95
N TYR A 109 4.80 12.68 5.89
CA TYR A 109 5.50 12.74 7.17
C TYR A 109 5.23 11.48 8.00
N TYR A 110 3.97 11.15 8.25
CA TYR A 110 3.60 9.97 9.04
C TYR A 110 4.18 8.68 8.44
N GLY A 111 4.02 8.48 7.13
CA GLY A 111 4.55 7.30 6.46
C GLY A 111 6.06 7.20 6.54
N PHE A 112 6.76 8.33 6.33
CA PHE A 112 8.21 8.37 6.41
C PHE A 112 8.71 8.00 7.81
N THR A 113 8.20 8.67 8.85
CA THR A 113 8.68 8.47 10.21
C THR A 113 8.37 7.07 10.69
N GLU A 114 7.15 6.57 10.48
CA GLU A 114 6.79 5.20 10.84
C GLU A 114 7.68 4.16 10.16
N MET A 115 7.95 4.30 8.85
CA MET A 115 8.73 3.28 8.13
C MET A 115 10.23 3.35 8.46
N LEU A 116 10.78 4.55 8.66
CA LEU A 116 12.17 4.69 9.09
C LEU A 116 12.37 4.21 10.53
N ASN A 117 11.42 4.50 11.43
CA ASN A 117 11.47 4.00 12.80
C ASN A 117 11.39 2.46 12.83
N ASN A 118 10.53 1.84 12.01
CA ASN A 118 10.51 0.39 11.85
C ASN A 118 11.85 -0.17 11.35
N ALA A 119 12.53 0.52 10.43
CA ALA A 119 13.86 0.10 9.99
C ALA A 119 14.90 0.21 11.12
N ILE A 120 14.86 1.28 11.91
CA ILE A 120 15.77 1.50 13.05
C ILE A 120 15.59 0.41 14.12
N ASP A 121 14.34 0.18 14.55
CA ASP A 121 14.05 -0.69 15.70
C ASP A 121 14.01 -2.17 15.33
N HIS A 122 13.67 -2.49 14.07
CA HIS A 122 13.30 -3.86 13.70
C HIS A 122 14.08 -4.45 12.54
N SER A 123 14.86 -3.71 11.74
CA SER A 123 15.60 -4.35 10.64
C SER A 123 16.69 -5.31 11.12
N SER A 124 17.28 -5.03 12.29
CA SER A 124 18.55 -5.62 12.73
C SER A 124 19.72 -5.33 11.76
N GLY A 125 19.54 -4.36 10.86
CA GLY A 125 20.52 -3.91 9.87
C GLY A 125 21.42 -2.79 10.42
N SER A 126 22.38 -2.38 9.59
CA SER A 126 23.32 -1.31 9.90
C SER A 126 23.17 -0.08 9.02
N GLN A 127 22.39 -0.18 7.93
CA GLN A 127 22.23 0.89 6.95
C GLN A 127 20.82 0.89 6.37
N VAL A 128 20.32 2.09 6.07
CA VAL A 128 19.11 2.32 5.28
C VAL A 128 19.39 3.32 4.17
N THR A 129 19.04 2.96 2.94
CA THR A 129 19.03 3.86 1.79
C THR A 129 17.63 4.41 1.62
N ILE A 130 17.49 5.73 1.51
CA ILE A 130 16.21 6.39 1.29
C ILE A 130 16.27 7.14 -0.04
N THR A 131 15.37 6.80 -0.94
CA THR A 131 15.19 7.47 -2.23
C THR A 131 13.84 8.16 -2.29
N PHE A 132 13.87 9.46 -2.53
CA PHE A 132 12.73 10.31 -2.79
C PHE A 132 12.65 10.65 -4.28
N LYS A 133 11.48 10.48 -4.88
CA LYS A 133 11.19 10.85 -6.26
C LYS A 133 9.87 11.59 -6.33
N GLN A 134 9.86 12.73 -7.00
CA GLN A 134 8.65 13.50 -7.26
C GLN A 134 8.49 13.76 -8.75
N THR A 135 7.28 13.55 -9.24
CA THR A 135 6.83 13.94 -10.58
C THR A 135 5.80 15.07 -10.47
N ALA A 136 5.23 15.49 -11.60
CA ALA A 136 4.12 16.44 -11.60
C ALA A 136 2.86 15.93 -10.87
N VAL A 137 2.72 14.61 -10.68
CA VAL A 137 1.48 13.97 -10.20
C VAL A 137 1.68 13.22 -8.90
N THR A 138 2.85 12.64 -8.69
CA THR A 138 3.12 11.66 -7.63
C THR A 138 4.39 12.00 -6.88
N THR A 139 4.41 11.63 -5.60
CA THR A 139 5.60 11.59 -4.76
C THR A 139 5.78 10.16 -4.28
N THR A 140 6.99 9.63 -4.45
CA THR A 140 7.37 8.27 -4.07
C THR A 140 8.56 8.32 -3.12
N ILE A 141 8.44 7.61 -2.00
CA ILE A 141 9.49 7.40 -1.02
C ILE A 141 9.78 5.90 -0.99
N THR A 142 11.03 5.53 -1.25
CA THR A 142 11.52 4.17 -1.14
C THR A 142 12.56 4.10 -0.04
N MET A 143 12.44 3.13 0.86
CA MET A 143 13.40 2.84 1.91
C MET A 143 13.90 1.41 1.75
N LEU A 144 15.21 1.21 1.79
CA LEU A 144 15.85 -0.10 1.70
C LEU A 144 16.82 -0.27 2.86
N ASP A 145 16.48 -1.12 3.82
CA ASP A 145 17.42 -1.55 4.86
C ASP A 145 18.23 -2.76 4.40
N ASN A 146 19.38 -2.99 5.04
CA ASN A 146 20.23 -4.17 4.84
C ASN A 146 20.08 -5.25 5.94
N GLY A 147 18.93 -5.28 6.61
CA GLY A 147 18.64 -6.15 7.74
C GLY A 147 18.27 -7.60 7.38
N GLU A 148 17.67 -8.32 8.33
CA GLU A 148 17.34 -9.74 8.13
C GLU A 148 16.10 -9.99 7.24
N GLY A 149 15.30 -8.94 7.01
CA GLY A 149 14.05 -8.98 6.27
C GLY A 149 12.82 -9.15 7.17
N ILE A 150 11.82 -8.28 6.98
CA ILE A 150 10.62 -8.21 7.84
C ILE A 150 9.82 -9.52 7.91
N PHE A 151 9.58 -10.19 6.78
CA PHE A 151 8.76 -11.41 6.77
C PHE A 151 9.46 -12.56 7.49
N ARG A 152 10.78 -12.68 7.30
CA ARG A 152 11.61 -13.64 8.02
C ARG A 152 11.64 -13.37 9.51
N LYS A 153 11.76 -12.10 9.92
CA LYS A 153 11.73 -11.71 11.33
C LYS A 153 10.41 -12.08 12.00
N ILE A 154 9.28 -11.74 11.36
CA ILE A 154 7.94 -12.10 11.85
C ILE A 154 7.77 -13.62 11.89
N GLN A 155 8.19 -14.33 10.84
CA GLN A 155 8.12 -15.79 10.80
C GLN A 155 8.82 -16.42 12.00
N LYS A 156 10.04 -15.99 12.31
CA LYS A 156 10.79 -16.48 13.47
C LYS A 156 10.11 -16.13 14.79
N ALA A 157 9.70 -14.87 14.96
CA ALA A 157 9.12 -14.38 16.21
C ALA A 157 7.77 -15.02 16.55
N TYR A 158 6.98 -15.38 15.53
CA TYR A 158 5.64 -15.97 15.69
C TYR A 158 5.59 -17.46 15.35
N HIS A 159 6.74 -18.10 15.16
CA HIS A 159 6.87 -19.52 14.80
C HIS A 159 5.98 -19.93 13.62
N LEU A 160 5.93 -19.09 12.60
CA LEU A 160 5.12 -19.33 11.40
C LEU A 160 5.82 -20.34 10.49
N GLU A 161 5.03 -21.19 9.83
CA GLU A 161 5.58 -22.23 8.95
C GLU A 161 6.27 -21.65 7.70
N ASP A 162 5.82 -20.48 7.24
CA ASP A 162 6.26 -19.85 5.99
C ASP A 162 6.19 -18.31 6.07
N GLU A 163 7.11 -17.61 5.39
CA GLU A 163 7.19 -16.14 5.35
C GLU A 163 5.90 -15.50 4.80
N ARG A 164 5.14 -16.16 3.93
CA ARG A 164 3.85 -15.66 3.41
C ARG A 164 2.78 -15.59 4.51
N GLN A 165 2.89 -16.36 5.59
CA GLN A 165 1.98 -16.22 6.72
C GLN A 165 2.21 -14.89 7.46
N ALA A 166 3.43 -14.33 7.40
CA ALA A 166 3.69 -13.01 7.97
C ALA A 166 2.90 -11.90 7.24
N ILE A 167 2.64 -12.06 5.94
CA ILE A 167 1.78 -11.14 5.17
C ILE A 167 0.36 -11.13 5.77
N LEU A 168 -0.21 -12.30 6.04
CA LEU A 168 -1.52 -12.42 6.67
C LEU A 168 -1.48 -11.72 8.04
N GLU A 169 -0.47 -11.99 8.88
CA GLU A 169 -0.37 -11.37 10.20
C GLU A 169 -0.21 -9.84 10.17
N LEU A 170 0.55 -9.29 9.21
CA LEU A 170 0.68 -7.85 8.98
C LEU A 170 -0.64 -7.23 8.50
N SER A 171 -1.37 -7.93 7.62
CA SER A 171 -2.62 -7.42 7.05
C SER A 171 -3.70 -7.19 8.11
N LYS A 172 -3.65 -7.92 9.23
CA LYS A 172 -4.56 -7.83 10.37
C LYS A 172 -4.33 -6.56 11.20
N GLY A 173 -3.11 -6.03 11.22
CA GLY A 173 -2.69 -4.95 12.12
C GLY A 173 -2.39 -5.42 13.55
N LYS A 174 -2.04 -4.46 14.43
CA LYS A 174 -1.62 -4.68 15.83
C LYS A 174 -0.53 -5.75 16.00
N LEU A 175 0.39 -5.83 15.04
CA LEU A 175 1.48 -6.81 15.03
C LEU A 175 2.78 -6.12 15.45
N THR A 176 3.39 -6.57 16.53
CA THR A 176 4.66 -6.05 17.03
C THR A 176 5.47 -7.20 17.65
N THR A 177 6.80 -7.13 17.55
CA THR A 177 7.70 -8.02 18.33
C THR A 177 8.15 -7.37 19.64
N ASP A 178 7.76 -6.12 19.88
CA ASP A 178 8.10 -5.31 21.05
C ASP A 178 6.88 -4.48 21.48
N PRO A 179 5.97 -5.07 22.28
CA PRO A 179 4.73 -4.42 22.68
C PRO A 179 4.90 -3.29 23.72
N ASP A 180 6.05 -3.23 24.39
CA ASP A 180 6.33 -2.20 25.39
C ASP A 180 6.64 -0.84 24.71
N ASN A 181 7.21 -0.88 23.50
CA ASN A 181 7.57 0.32 22.75
C ASN A 181 6.70 0.56 21.50
N HIS A 182 6.05 -0.47 20.95
CA HIS A 182 5.28 -0.35 19.70
C HIS A 182 3.88 -0.94 19.77
N THR A 183 2.92 -0.16 19.26
CA THR A 183 1.51 -0.58 19.16
C THR A 183 1.25 -1.60 18.03
N GLY A 184 2.20 -1.75 17.10
CA GLY A 184 2.07 -2.62 15.93
C GLY A 184 1.07 -2.11 14.87
N GLN A 185 0.81 -0.80 14.84
CA GLN A 185 -0.19 -0.18 13.97
C GLN A 185 0.41 0.55 12.75
N GLY A 186 1.67 0.96 12.82
CA GLY A 186 2.33 1.79 11.80
C GLY A 186 2.18 1.27 10.38
N ILE A 187 2.66 0.04 10.11
CA ILE A 187 2.55 -0.57 8.77
C ILE A 187 1.09 -0.68 8.30
N PHE A 188 0.16 -0.99 9.21
CA PHE A 188 -1.25 -1.14 8.86
C PHE A 188 -1.86 0.17 8.37
N PHE A 189 -1.59 1.27 9.06
CA PHE A 189 -2.12 2.59 8.68
C PHE A 189 -1.34 3.18 7.50
N THR A 190 -0.02 3.15 7.51
CA THR A 190 0.80 3.64 6.40
C THR A 190 0.41 2.96 5.09
N SER A 191 0.21 1.63 5.09
CA SER A 191 -0.20 0.92 3.87
C SER A 191 -1.54 1.38 3.28
N ARG A 192 -2.42 1.99 4.08
CA ARG A 192 -3.75 2.46 3.68
C ARG A 192 -3.81 3.97 3.45
N MET A 193 -2.84 4.73 3.97
CA MET A 193 -2.74 6.16 3.72
C MET A 193 -2.21 6.47 2.32
N PHE A 194 -1.28 5.64 1.82
CA PHE A 194 -0.69 5.83 0.50
C PHE A 194 -1.58 5.25 -0.61
N ASP A 195 -1.39 5.76 -1.82
CA ASP A 195 -2.13 5.30 -2.99
C ASP A 195 -1.60 3.96 -3.46
N ASP A 196 -0.27 3.82 -3.54
CA ASP A 196 0.41 2.55 -3.70
C ASP A 196 1.37 2.33 -2.51
N PHE A 197 1.29 1.16 -1.90
CA PHE A 197 2.21 0.73 -0.85
C PHE A 197 2.72 -0.68 -1.13
N MET A 198 4.01 -0.90 -0.93
CA MET A 198 4.61 -2.21 -1.08
C MET A 198 5.76 -2.42 -0.11
N ILE A 199 5.84 -3.65 0.40
CA ILE A 199 6.98 -4.19 1.12
C ILE A 199 7.49 -5.39 0.34
N TYR A 200 8.79 -5.44 0.09
CA TYR A 200 9.46 -6.57 -0.54
C TYR A 200 10.65 -7.01 0.32
N SER A 201 10.75 -8.32 0.57
CA SER A 201 11.87 -8.92 1.27
C SER A 201 12.01 -10.37 0.86
N ASN A 202 13.22 -10.80 0.47
CA ASN A 202 13.56 -12.19 0.14
C ASN A 202 12.61 -12.88 -0.88
N GLY A 203 12.12 -12.15 -1.89
CA GLY A 203 11.22 -12.70 -2.91
C GLY A 203 9.75 -12.79 -2.48
N VAL A 204 9.42 -12.36 -1.27
CA VAL A 204 8.06 -12.23 -0.74
C VAL A 204 7.67 -10.76 -0.78
N PHE A 205 6.42 -10.47 -1.13
CA PHE A 205 5.90 -9.10 -1.12
C PHE A 205 4.52 -8.98 -0.49
N PHE A 206 4.29 -7.86 0.18
CA PHE A 206 3.00 -7.39 0.64
C PHE A 206 2.68 -6.09 -0.10
N SER A 207 1.48 -5.94 -0.63
CA SER A 207 1.08 -4.70 -1.30
C SER A 207 -0.35 -4.29 -0.96
N HIS A 208 -0.56 -2.97 -1.01
CA HIS A 208 -1.87 -2.35 -0.99
C HIS A 208 -2.02 -1.51 -2.26
N ASN A 209 -3.05 -1.81 -3.05
CA ASN A 209 -3.37 -1.23 -4.37
C ASN A 209 -2.29 -1.31 -5.47
N LEU A 210 -1.08 -1.74 -5.14
CA LEU A 210 -0.01 -1.99 -6.10
C LEU A 210 0.00 -3.44 -6.58
N HIS A 211 0.01 -3.61 -7.90
CA HIS A 211 0.35 -4.87 -8.56
C HIS A 211 1.75 -4.73 -9.16
N PRO A 212 2.81 -5.19 -8.48
CA PRO A 212 4.16 -5.08 -9.03
C PRO A 212 4.25 -5.90 -10.33
N SER A 213 4.73 -5.29 -11.41
CA SER A 213 5.14 -6.03 -12.60
C SER A 213 6.42 -6.78 -12.31
N GLU A 214 6.63 -7.92 -12.98
CA GLU A 214 7.90 -8.67 -12.88
C GLU A 214 9.10 -7.76 -13.24
N GLU A 215 8.93 -6.83 -14.17
CA GLU A 215 9.95 -5.84 -14.56
C GLU A 215 10.38 -4.96 -13.38
N TRP A 216 9.47 -4.49 -12.52
CA TRP A 216 9.81 -3.73 -11.32
C TRP A 216 10.69 -4.57 -10.38
N ILE A 217 10.26 -5.80 -10.11
CA ILE A 217 10.97 -6.72 -9.20
C ILE A 217 12.36 -7.07 -9.74
N THR A 218 12.54 -7.07 -11.06
CA THR A 218 13.83 -7.34 -11.71
C THR A 218 14.74 -6.13 -11.92
N ALA A 219 14.19 -4.91 -12.03
CA ALA A 219 14.95 -3.69 -12.27
C ALA A 219 15.64 -3.16 -11.00
N GLY A 220 15.12 -3.50 -9.82
CA GLY A 220 15.88 -3.43 -8.58
C GLY A 220 16.71 -4.70 -8.45
N ASN A 221 18.04 -4.60 -8.49
CA ASN A 221 18.95 -5.70 -8.18
C ASN A 221 18.36 -6.55 -7.04
N ARG A 222 18.18 -7.86 -7.27
CA ARG A 222 17.59 -8.78 -6.29
C ARG A 222 18.18 -8.47 -4.92
N ILE A 223 17.35 -7.91 -4.05
CA ILE A 223 17.72 -7.62 -2.67
C ILE A 223 17.97 -8.99 -2.04
N GLU A 224 19.24 -9.36 -1.86
CA GLU A 224 19.63 -10.64 -1.28
C GLU A 224 19.31 -10.71 0.22
N SER A 225 19.20 -9.55 0.87
CA SER A 225 18.90 -9.36 2.30
C SER A 225 18.32 -7.98 2.56
N GLY A 226 17.43 -7.87 3.54
CA GLY A 226 16.82 -6.61 3.96
C GLY A 226 15.35 -6.48 3.61
N THR A 227 14.80 -5.30 3.85
CA THR A 227 13.43 -4.94 3.49
C THR A 227 13.43 -3.70 2.62
N MET A 228 12.75 -3.77 1.48
CA MET A 228 12.38 -2.60 0.70
C MET A 228 10.95 -2.22 0.99
N ILE A 229 10.73 -0.96 1.35
CA ILE A 229 9.40 -0.36 1.49
C ILE A 229 9.29 0.72 0.43
N MET A 230 8.16 0.77 -0.25
CA MET A 230 7.82 1.81 -1.20
C MET A 230 6.46 2.37 -0.86
N MET A 231 6.40 3.70 -0.81
CA MET A 231 5.21 4.46 -0.52
C MET A 231 5.04 5.50 -1.63
N LYS A 232 3.93 5.47 -2.35
CA LYS A 232 3.63 6.44 -3.41
C LYS A 232 2.27 7.08 -3.15
N LEU A 233 2.26 8.40 -3.29
CA LEU A 233 1.11 9.26 -3.00
C LEU A 233 0.87 10.22 -4.17
N PHE A 234 -0.39 10.48 -4.49
CA PHE A 234 -0.76 11.59 -5.37
C PHE A 234 -0.54 12.93 -4.68
N ASN A 235 0.14 13.84 -5.37
CA ASN A 235 0.53 15.17 -4.88
C ASN A 235 -0.68 16.05 -4.48
N ASN A 236 -1.85 15.77 -5.04
CA ASN A 236 -3.11 16.50 -4.83
C ASN A 236 -4.15 15.70 -4.03
N THR A 237 -3.70 14.73 -3.21
CA THR A 237 -4.59 13.89 -2.41
C THR A 237 -5.52 14.75 -1.54
N LYS A 238 -6.81 14.39 -1.57
CA LYS A 238 -7.83 14.96 -0.67
C LYS A 238 -8.03 14.12 0.59
N ARG A 239 -7.51 12.89 0.59
CA ARG A 239 -7.53 11.98 1.73
C ARG A 239 -6.73 12.61 2.86
N THR A 240 -7.25 12.59 4.07
CA THR A 240 -6.48 12.93 5.28
C THR A 240 -6.05 11.66 6.01
N ASP A 241 -4.98 11.75 6.79
CA ASP A 241 -4.58 10.68 7.72
C ASP A 241 -5.70 10.39 8.74
N LYS A 242 -6.38 11.43 9.23
CA LYS A 242 -7.55 11.35 10.11
C LYS A 242 -8.67 10.51 9.52
N GLU A 243 -9.05 10.75 8.27
CA GLU A 243 -10.09 9.96 7.60
C GLU A 243 -9.72 8.47 7.52
N VAL A 244 -8.43 8.14 7.42
CA VAL A 244 -7.97 6.74 7.45
C VAL A 244 -8.04 6.19 8.87
N PHE A 245 -7.59 6.93 9.89
CA PHE A 245 -7.71 6.49 11.28
C PHE A 245 -9.18 6.26 11.70
N ASP A 246 -10.04 7.23 11.40
CA ASP A 246 -11.47 7.20 11.76
C ASP A 246 -12.20 5.99 11.14
N GLN A 247 -11.76 5.49 9.98
CA GLN A 247 -12.33 4.27 9.39
C GLN A 247 -12.15 3.02 10.26
N PHE A 248 -11.07 2.97 11.05
CA PHE A 248 -10.71 1.81 11.87
C PHE A 248 -10.87 2.03 13.38
N ALA A 249 -11.33 3.23 13.77
CA ALA A 249 -11.73 3.54 15.13
C ALA A 249 -13.11 2.96 15.48
N SER A 250 -13.36 2.79 16.78
CA SER A 250 -14.70 2.54 17.33
C SER A 250 -15.51 3.83 17.32
N GLU A 251 -16.82 3.72 17.08
CA GLU A 251 -17.75 4.86 17.18
C GLU A 251 -18.00 5.26 18.65
N ASP A 252 -17.80 4.33 19.59
CA ASP A 252 -18.22 4.45 20.99
C ASP A 252 -17.06 4.69 21.98
N GLU A 253 -15.78 4.58 21.57
CA GLU A 253 -14.61 4.69 22.46
C GLU A 253 -13.45 5.48 21.83
N ASP A 254 -13.08 6.62 22.43
CA ASP A 254 -11.81 7.38 22.36
C ASP A 254 -10.87 7.15 21.14
N TYR A 255 -11.40 7.09 19.93
CA TYR A 255 -10.64 6.87 18.69
C TYR A 255 -9.73 5.61 18.70
N GLN A 256 -10.07 4.58 19.48
CA GLN A 256 -9.21 3.40 19.59
C GLN A 256 -9.28 2.54 18.32
N PHE A 257 -8.13 2.12 17.78
CA PHE A 257 -8.06 1.14 16.69
C PHE A 257 -8.71 -0.18 17.12
N SER A 258 -9.97 -0.40 16.75
CA SER A 258 -10.79 -1.52 17.24
C SER A 258 -11.42 -2.31 16.09
N LYS A 259 -11.31 -1.82 14.85
CA LYS A 259 -11.81 -2.46 13.64
C LYS A 259 -10.67 -2.87 12.72
N THR A 260 -10.74 -4.05 12.12
CA THR A 260 -9.78 -4.49 11.10
C THR A 260 -10.47 -5.05 9.86
N ILE A 261 -9.78 -5.02 8.72
CA ILE A 261 -10.22 -5.65 7.47
C ILE A 261 -9.14 -6.65 7.05
N VAL A 262 -9.52 -7.92 6.93
CA VAL A 262 -8.60 -9.02 6.61
C VAL A 262 -9.00 -9.64 5.27
N PRO A 263 -8.14 -9.56 4.24
CA PRO A 263 -8.37 -10.23 2.98
C PRO A 263 -8.29 -11.75 3.15
N VAL A 264 -9.43 -12.42 3.01
CA VAL A 264 -9.57 -13.87 3.26
C VAL A 264 -8.70 -14.68 2.29
N ARG A 265 -8.44 -14.15 1.08
CA ARG A 265 -7.52 -14.77 0.10
C ARG A 265 -6.10 -15.02 0.65
N LEU A 266 -5.64 -14.24 1.65
CA LEU A 266 -4.32 -14.41 2.26
C LEU A 266 -4.23 -15.65 3.18
N ALA A 267 -5.37 -16.27 3.51
CA ALA A 267 -5.37 -17.55 4.23
C ALA A 267 -5.10 -18.75 3.31
N ARG A 268 -5.04 -18.56 1.99
CA ARG A 268 -4.67 -19.60 1.02
C ARG A 268 -3.17 -19.85 1.06
N TYR A 269 -2.77 -21.08 0.80
CA TYR A 269 -1.38 -21.45 0.59
C TYR A 269 -1.21 -22.01 -0.81
N GLY A 270 -0.41 -21.34 -1.65
CA GLY A 270 -0.32 -21.69 -3.08
C GLY A 270 -1.71 -21.70 -3.75
N ASP A 271 -2.01 -22.79 -4.47
CA ASP A 271 -3.26 -22.96 -5.20
C ASP A 271 -4.41 -23.54 -4.35
N GLU A 272 -4.20 -23.76 -3.05
CA GLU A 272 -5.21 -24.37 -2.17
C GLU A 272 -6.53 -23.60 -2.11
N GLN A 273 -7.63 -24.34 -2.01
CA GLN A 273 -8.94 -23.79 -1.66
C GLN A 273 -9.08 -23.64 -0.14
N LEU A 274 -9.91 -22.69 0.30
CA LEU A 274 -10.16 -22.40 1.71
C LEU A 274 -11.19 -23.37 2.30
N VAL A 275 -10.78 -24.61 2.55
CA VAL A 275 -11.70 -25.69 2.94
C VAL A 275 -11.57 -26.15 4.38
N SER A 276 -10.39 -25.98 5.00
CA SER A 276 -10.06 -26.61 6.28
C SER A 276 -10.33 -25.73 7.50
N ARG A 277 -10.53 -26.37 8.66
CA ARG A 277 -10.60 -25.64 9.95
C ARG A 277 -9.28 -24.98 10.33
N SER A 278 -8.14 -25.58 9.96
CA SER A 278 -6.82 -25.05 10.28
C SER A 278 -6.57 -23.71 9.58
N GLN A 279 -6.96 -23.59 8.30
CA GLN A 279 -6.92 -22.32 7.57
C GLN A 279 -7.81 -21.26 8.25
N ALA A 280 -9.03 -21.63 8.65
CA ALA A 280 -9.93 -20.72 9.37
C ALA A 280 -9.37 -20.27 10.73
N LYS A 281 -8.77 -21.18 11.52
CA LYS A 281 -8.13 -20.84 12.79
C LYS A 281 -6.95 -19.88 12.60
N ARG A 282 -6.14 -20.10 11.57
CA ARG A 282 -5.01 -19.21 11.21
C ARG A 282 -5.50 -17.82 10.81
N LEU A 283 -6.53 -17.74 9.98
CA LEU A 283 -7.18 -16.48 9.62
C LEU A 283 -7.69 -15.73 10.85
N MET A 284 -8.33 -16.44 11.77
CA MET A 284 -8.95 -15.86 12.97
C MET A 284 -7.99 -15.66 14.16
N ALA A 285 -6.74 -16.11 14.07
CA ALA A 285 -5.76 -15.87 15.12
C ALA A 285 -5.53 -14.36 15.33
N ARG A 286 -5.44 -13.93 16.59
CA ARG A 286 -5.28 -12.52 17.03
C ARG A 286 -6.45 -11.59 16.71
N MET A 287 -7.60 -12.14 16.28
CA MET A 287 -8.80 -11.34 16.05
C MET A 287 -9.45 -10.83 17.33
N ASP A 288 -9.12 -11.42 18.47
CA ASP A 288 -9.51 -11.02 19.82
C ASP A 288 -8.93 -9.67 20.27
N CYS A 289 -7.96 -9.13 19.54
CA CYS A 289 -7.49 -7.76 19.72
C CYS A 289 -8.43 -6.70 19.12
N PHE A 290 -9.52 -7.10 18.44
CA PHE A 290 -10.44 -6.21 17.73
C PHE A 290 -11.89 -6.44 18.19
N GLN A 291 -12.68 -5.37 18.20
CA GLN A 291 -14.12 -5.42 18.44
C GLN A 291 -14.89 -5.75 17.13
N VAL A 292 -14.37 -5.30 15.98
CA VAL A 292 -15.01 -5.52 14.68
C VAL A 292 -14.01 -6.08 13.68
N VAL A 293 -14.33 -7.22 13.07
CA VAL A 293 -13.49 -7.88 12.07
C VAL A 293 -14.26 -8.02 10.77
N LEU A 294 -13.80 -7.31 9.74
CA LEU A 294 -14.33 -7.41 8.39
C LEU A 294 -13.50 -8.45 7.62
N LEU A 295 -14.14 -9.54 7.22
CA LEU A 295 -13.57 -10.56 6.37
C LEU A 295 -13.87 -10.21 4.91
N ASP A 296 -12.84 -9.84 4.16
CA ASP A 296 -12.96 -9.48 2.75
C ASP A 296 -12.78 -10.71 1.85
N PHE A 297 -13.87 -11.14 1.21
CA PHE A 297 -13.92 -12.29 0.31
C PHE A 297 -13.63 -11.94 -1.15
N ASN A 298 -13.15 -10.74 -1.45
CA ASN A 298 -12.71 -10.39 -2.79
C ASN A 298 -11.64 -11.37 -3.31
N ALA A 299 -11.78 -11.81 -4.55
CA ALA A 299 -10.96 -12.85 -5.19
C ALA A 299 -10.96 -14.22 -4.46
N VAL A 300 -12.03 -14.53 -3.71
CA VAL A 300 -12.29 -15.87 -3.16
C VAL A 300 -13.46 -16.50 -3.91
N GLU A 301 -13.19 -17.56 -4.69
CA GLU A 301 -14.21 -18.24 -5.48
C GLU A 301 -15.20 -19.02 -4.62
N THR A 302 -14.69 -19.76 -3.63
CA THR A 302 -15.50 -20.59 -2.73
C THR A 302 -14.77 -20.84 -1.41
N ILE A 303 -15.52 -21.24 -0.40
CA ILE A 303 -14.99 -21.73 0.89
C ILE A 303 -15.63 -23.09 1.22
N GLY A 304 -14.93 -23.93 1.98
CA GLY A 304 -15.47 -25.20 2.43
C GLY A 304 -16.38 -25.05 3.65
N GLN A 305 -17.26 -26.02 3.86
CA GLN A 305 -18.17 -26.03 5.00
C GLN A 305 -17.42 -25.98 6.34
N ALA A 306 -16.31 -26.72 6.48
CA ALA A 306 -15.56 -26.76 7.74
C ALA A 306 -14.85 -25.42 8.03
N PHE A 307 -14.39 -24.71 6.98
CA PHE A 307 -13.85 -23.36 7.09
C PHE A 307 -14.92 -22.36 7.57
N ALA A 308 -16.10 -22.35 6.91
CA ALA A 308 -17.22 -21.48 7.29
C ALA A 308 -17.71 -21.76 8.72
N ASP A 309 -17.92 -23.03 9.06
CA ASP A 309 -18.32 -23.50 10.39
C ASP A 309 -17.39 -23.00 11.50
N GLN A 310 -16.08 -23.07 11.25
CA GLN A 310 -15.07 -22.66 12.22
C GLN A 310 -15.10 -21.15 12.51
N ILE A 311 -15.36 -20.32 11.49
CA ILE A 311 -15.40 -18.85 11.62
C ILE A 311 -16.74 -18.40 12.20
N PHE A 312 -17.84 -18.70 11.49
CA PHE A 312 -19.12 -18.04 11.74
C PHE A 312 -19.92 -18.67 12.89
N ARG A 313 -19.61 -19.92 13.27
CA ARG A 313 -20.26 -20.61 14.39
C ARG A 313 -19.33 -20.83 15.57
N VAL A 314 -18.19 -21.48 15.35
CA VAL A 314 -17.29 -21.87 16.45
C VAL A 314 -16.59 -20.65 17.03
N PHE A 315 -15.91 -19.84 16.21
CA PHE A 315 -15.18 -18.66 16.69
C PHE A 315 -16.12 -17.63 17.32
N THR A 316 -17.20 -17.25 16.63
CA THR A 316 -18.20 -16.29 17.17
C THR A 316 -18.81 -16.75 18.50
N ARG A 317 -19.03 -18.05 18.70
CA ARG A 317 -19.52 -18.58 19.99
C ARG A 317 -18.50 -18.43 21.12
N HIS A 318 -17.21 -18.56 20.84
CA HIS A 318 -16.15 -18.40 21.84
C HIS A 318 -15.77 -16.93 22.07
N HIS A 319 -16.09 -16.04 21.12
CA HIS A 319 -15.80 -14.62 21.17
C HIS A 319 -17.07 -13.79 20.87
N PRO A 320 -18.07 -13.81 21.78
CA PRO A 320 -19.36 -13.16 21.54
C PRO A 320 -19.26 -11.63 21.42
N ASP A 321 -18.21 -11.04 21.99
CA ASP A 321 -17.97 -9.58 21.97
C ASP A 321 -17.35 -9.09 20.66
N ILE A 322 -16.93 -10.01 19.77
CA ILE A 322 -16.33 -9.67 18.48
C ILE A 322 -17.38 -9.74 17.38
N LYS A 323 -17.63 -8.61 16.72
CA LYS A 323 -18.50 -8.52 15.56
C LYS A 323 -17.76 -8.95 14.30
N ILE A 324 -18.08 -10.14 13.80
CA ILE A 324 -17.61 -10.62 12.49
C ILE A 324 -18.55 -10.14 11.37
N VAL A 325 -17.99 -9.46 10.37
CA VAL A 325 -18.71 -8.96 9.20
C VAL A 325 -18.07 -9.53 7.94
N HIS A 326 -18.84 -10.06 7.00
CA HIS A 326 -18.34 -10.53 5.72
C HIS A 326 -18.64 -9.50 4.62
N ILE A 327 -17.64 -9.14 3.80
CA ILE A 327 -17.78 -8.19 2.69
C ILE A 327 -17.27 -8.81 1.38
N ASN A 328 -17.68 -8.25 0.24
CA ASN A 328 -17.28 -8.68 -1.11
C ASN A 328 -17.46 -10.19 -1.39
N THR A 329 -18.52 -10.77 -0.82
CA THR A 329 -18.85 -12.19 -1.01
C THR A 329 -19.55 -12.44 -2.35
N ASN A 330 -19.25 -13.56 -3.00
CA ASN A 330 -20.06 -14.08 -4.10
C ASN A 330 -21.15 -15.06 -3.59
N GLU A 331 -21.99 -15.56 -4.51
CA GLU A 331 -23.07 -16.48 -4.16
C GLU A 331 -22.60 -17.80 -3.52
N ALA A 332 -21.49 -18.37 -4.00
CA ALA A 332 -20.96 -19.64 -3.49
C ALA A 332 -20.47 -19.49 -2.05
N VAL A 333 -19.72 -18.41 -1.77
CA VAL A 333 -19.29 -18.05 -0.42
C VAL A 333 -20.50 -17.83 0.49
N MET A 334 -21.47 -17.03 0.05
CA MET A 334 -22.67 -16.73 0.86
C MET A 334 -23.48 -17.99 1.20
N ARG A 335 -23.59 -18.97 0.31
CA ARG A 335 -24.26 -20.25 0.60
C ARG A 335 -23.59 -20.99 1.76
N MET A 336 -22.26 -20.96 1.83
CA MET A 336 -21.51 -21.65 2.88
C MET A 336 -21.60 -20.92 4.21
N ILE A 337 -21.54 -19.58 4.20
CA ILE A 337 -21.75 -18.75 5.39
C ILE A 337 -23.15 -19.02 5.98
N LYS A 338 -24.20 -18.94 5.16
CA LYS A 338 -25.60 -19.19 5.58
C LYS A 338 -25.84 -20.60 6.14
N ARG A 339 -25.01 -21.57 5.76
CA ARG A 339 -25.11 -22.95 6.26
C ARG A 339 -24.39 -23.13 7.60
N ALA A 340 -23.42 -22.26 7.90
CA ALA A 340 -22.66 -22.28 9.14
C ALA A 340 -23.38 -21.52 10.27
N LEU A 341 -24.10 -20.44 9.92
CA LEU A 341 -25.06 -19.75 10.77
C LEU A 341 -26.27 -20.65 11.04
#